data_AF-A0A945M1U2-F1
#
_entry.id   AF-A0A945M1U2-F1
#
_cell.length_a   1.000
_cell.length_b   1.000
_cell.length_c   1.000
_cell.angle_alpha   90.00
_cell.angle_beta   90.00
_cell.angle_gamma   90.00
#
_symmetry.space_group_name_H-M   'P 1'
#
loop_
_entity.id
_entity.type
_entity.pdbx_description
1 polymer ?
#
loop_
_entity_poly.entity_id
_entity_poly.type
_entity_poly.pdbx_seq_one_letter_code
_entity_poly.pdbx_strand_id
1 'polypeptide(L)'
;MRISAKFTFILLAVVVFVGEISKDNGNKKIDPRTSIRESPFTPLPDIRPEGLGTIGPGRTSDREIVIAEEERKSKAEYTGTAFSIDNNGFWITARHVTNNCDQLLIARPFQRPLPIEGVAEHIGSDVSLIKTSRGYPPLDVDYNLPIFNQEGFHYGFPRGKPGAVYSRLIGRRIMKTIGANNYKETVHVWAEKKRIPNSNESLGGISGGPILNKDGKVVGIHVAGSLRRGRSFSSLPSNINDLLNKYNININPAFKMVNTAELNTSDFSNVGNKLRDELTVAQVVCRTY
;
A
#
# COMPACT_ATOMS: atom_id res chain seq x y z
N MET A 1 -66.44 -6.76 -39.69
CA MET A 1 -65.51 -7.89 -39.89
C MET A 1 -64.10 -7.31 -40.10
N ARG A 2 -63.19 -7.64 -39.17
CA ARG A 2 -61.72 -7.46 -39.13
C ARG A 2 -61.09 -6.06 -39.20
N ILE A 3 -60.64 -5.65 -38.02
CA ILE A 3 -59.71 -4.57 -37.66
C ILE A 3 -58.29 -4.98 -38.05
N SER A 4 -57.49 -4.05 -38.59
CA SER A 4 -56.02 -4.14 -38.62
C SER A 4 -55.46 -2.85 -38.05
N ALA A 5 -54.89 -2.94 -36.85
CA ALA A 5 -54.15 -1.88 -36.20
C ALA A 5 -52.67 -2.23 -36.26
N LYS A 6 -51.81 -1.24 -36.54
CA LYS A 6 -50.42 -1.21 -36.06
C LYS A 6 -49.88 0.22 -36.11
N PHE A 7 -49.85 0.84 -34.93
CA PHE A 7 -49.02 1.98 -34.57
C PHE A 7 -47.53 1.57 -34.60
N THR A 8 -46.64 2.50 -34.93
CA THR A 8 -45.21 2.39 -34.59
C THR A 8 -44.77 3.69 -33.94
N PHE A 9 -44.50 3.62 -32.64
CA PHE A 9 -43.96 4.67 -31.79
C PHE A 9 -42.46 4.41 -31.57
N ILE A 10 -41.67 5.48 -31.75
CA ILE A 10 -40.50 5.93 -31.00
C ILE A 10 -39.42 4.90 -30.62
N LEU A 11 -38.23 5.16 -31.17
CA LEU A 11 -36.93 4.64 -30.79
C LEU A 11 -36.52 5.21 -29.42
N LEU A 12 -36.31 4.36 -28.40
CA LEU A 12 -35.52 4.69 -27.22
C LEU A 12 -34.52 3.56 -27.01
N ALA A 13 -33.26 3.84 -27.36
CA ALA A 13 -32.16 2.91 -27.22
C ALA A 13 -31.74 2.83 -25.74
N VAL A 14 -32.01 1.69 -25.11
CA VAL A 14 -31.37 1.26 -23.87
C VAL A 14 -30.33 0.21 -24.27
N VAL A 15 -29.05 0.59 -24.27
CA VAL A 15 -27.95 -0.38 -24.41
C VAL A 15 -27.42 -0.69 -23.02
N VAL A 16 -27.89 -1.81 -22.46
CA VAL A 16 -27.26 -2.49 -21.34
C VAL A 16 -26.20 -3.42 -21.93
N PHE A 17 -24.93 -3.17 -21.65
CA PHE A 17 -23.88 -4.17 -21.92
C PHE A 17 -23.88 -5.20 -20.79
N VAL A 18 -24.65 -6.28 -21.00
CA VAL A 18 -24.41 -7.56 -20.33
C VAL A 18 -23.36 -8.29 -21.17
N GLY A 19 -22.15 -8.42 -20.63
CA GLY A 19 -21.11 -9.24 -21.24
C GLY A 19 -21.29 -10.71 -20.87
N GLU A 20 -21.96 -11.45 -21.73
CA GLU A 20 -22.10 -12.91 -21.67
C GLU A 20 -20.79 -13.63 -22.04
N ILE A 21 -20.55 -14.66 -21.23
CA ILE A 21 -19.77 -15.88 -21.42
C ILE A 21 -19.51 -16.22 -22.91
N SER A 22 -18.24 -16.11 -23.32
CA SER A 22 -17.76 -16.68 -24.57
C SER A 22 -17.33 -18.12 -24.34
N LYS A 23 -18.03 -19.03 -25.02
CA LYS A 23 -17.76 -20.46 -25.14
C LYS A 23 -16.86 -20.62 -26.37
N ASP A 24 -15.61 -21.02 -26.19
CA ASP A 24 -14.73 -21.38 -27.31
C ASP A 24 -14.16 -22.77 -27.09
N ASN A 25 -14.45 -23.67 -28.03
CA ASN A 25 -14.01 -25.06 -28.08
C ASN A 25 -13.08 -25.19 -29.29
N GLY A 26 -11.80 -25.52 -29.08
CA GLY A 26 -10.95 -25.99 -30.17
C GLY A 26 -9.45 -25.73 -29.98
N ASN A 27 -8.75 -26.71 -29.40
CA ASN A 27 -7.30 -26.92 -29.53
C ASN A 27 -6.36 -25.75 -29.23
N LYS A 28 -6.15 -25.47 -27.93
CA LYS A 28 -4.87 -24.97 -27.44
C LYS A 28 -4.14 -26.08 -26.69
N LYS A 29 -2.91 -26.38 -27.13
CA LYS A 29 -1.97 -27.22 -26.39
C LYS A 29 -1.85 -26.67 -24.96
N ILE A 30 -2.22 -27.50 -23.99
CA ILE A 30 -2.10 -27.19 -22.56
C ILE A 30 -0.60 -27.19 -22.23
N ASP A 31 -0.05 -26.00 -21.97
CA ASP A 31 1.26 -25.87 -21.32
C ASP A 31 1.11 -26.39 -19.87
N PRO A 32 1.89 -27.40 -19.41
CA PRO A 32 1.74 -27.99 -18.08
C PRO A 32 2.19 -27.08 -16.93
N ARG A 33 2.48 -25.79 -17.14
CA ARG A 33 2.65 -24.84 -16.04
C ARG A 33 1.28 -24.40 -15.50
N THR A 34 0.68 -25.35 -14.80
CA THR A 34 -0.48 -25.24 -13.93
C THR A 34 -0.52 -23.89 -13.22
N SER A 35 -1.63 -23.17 -13.36
CA SER A 35 -2.02 -22.13 -12.42
C SER A 35 -2.21 -22.80 -11.05
N ILE A 36 -1.16 -22.81 -10.24
CA ILE A 36 -1.30 -23.17 -8.83
C ILE A 36 -2.17 -22.06 -8.25
N ARG A 37 -3.43 -22.40 -7.96
CA ARG A 37 -4.30 -21.56 -7.14
C ARG A 37 -3.67 -21.57 -5.75
N GLU A 38 -2.78 -20.61 -5.50
CA GLU A 38 -1.94 -20.59 -4.30
C GLU A 38 -2.82 -20.46 -3.06
N SER A 39 -2.96 -21.56 -2.33
CA SER A 39 -3.65 -21.56 -1.06
C SER A 39 -2.74 -20.91 -0.01
N PRO A 40 -3.20 -19.89 0.72
CA PRO A 40 -2.42 -19.33 1.81
C PRO A 40 -2.19 -20.42 2.86
N PHE A 41 -0.93 -20.59 3.28
CA PHE A 41 -0.65 -21.43 4.44
C PHE A 41 -1.32 -20.82 5.66
N THR A 42 -1.82 -21.67 6.54
CA THR A 42 -2.27 -21.28 7.87
C THR A 42 -1.19 -20.44 8.55
N PRO A 43 -1.54 -19.32 9.23
CA PRO A 43 -0.59 -18.55 10.00
C PRO A 43 0.18 -19.48 10.95
N LEU A 44 1.52 -19.32 10.99
CA LEU A 44 2.34 -20.10 11.92
C LEU A 44 1.82 -19.88 13.35
N PRO A 45 1.74 -20.93 14.20
CA PRO A 45 1.38 -20.77 15.61
C PRO A 45 2.31 -19.75 16.26
N ASP A 46 1.81 -19.05 17.29
CA ASP A 46 2.58 -18.09 18.09
C ASP A 46 3.70 -18.81 18.86
N ILE A 47 4.79 -19.12 18.15
CA ILE A 47 6.05 -19.58 18.73
C ILE A 47 6.72 -18.35 19.34
N ARG A 48 7.32 -18.53 20.53
CA ARG A 48 8.13 -17.48 21.18
C ARG A 48 9.12 -16.92 20.16
N PRO A 49 9.20 -15.59 20.01
CA PRO A 49 9.97 -15.00 18.93
C PRO A 49 11.47 -15.17 19.23
N GLU A 50 12.23 -15.73 18.28
CA GLU A 50 13.63 -16.19 18.45
C GLU A 50 14.68 -15.07 18.51
N GLY A 51 14.29 -13.82 18.79
CA GLY A 51 15.16 -12.64 18.76
C GLY A 51 14.98 -11.75 19.98
N LEU A 52 15.95 -10.86 20.22
CA LEU A 52 15.94 -9.88 21.29
C LEU A 52 16.65 -8.59 20.85
N GLY A 53 16.29 -7.47 21.47
CA GLY A 53 17.00 -6.19 21.32
C GLY A 53 16.57 -5.36 20.11
N THR A 54 17.39 -4.35 19.80
CA THR A 54 17.16 -3.39 18.70
C THR A 54 17.53 -3.99 17.34
N ILE A 55 16.72 -3.72 16.33
CA ILE A 55 17.03 -4.06 14.94
C ILE A 55 17.82 -2.91 14.32
N GLY A 56 19.14 -3.12 14.19
CA GLY A 56 20.04 -2.15 13.54
C GLY A 56 19.76 -1.90 12.04
N PRO A 57 20.45 -0.92 11.44
CA PRO A 57 20.10 -0.29 10.15
C PRO A 57 20.29 -1.14 8.87
N GLY A 58 20.68 -2.41 9.00
CA GLY A 58 21.04 -3.29 7.88
C GLY A 58 22.48 -3.78 7.95
N ARG A 59 22.74 -4.98 7.43
CA ARG A 59 24.08 -5.55 7.27
C ARG A 59 24.17 -6.21 5.89
N THR A 60 25.34 -6.16 5.27
CA THR A 60 25.60 -6.85 3.99
C THR A 60 25.42 -8.37 4.07
N SER A 61 25.53 -8.94 5.28
CA SER A 61 25.29 -10.35 5.56
C SER A 61 23.81 -10.71 5.75
N ASP A 62 22.90 -9.73 5.75
CA ASP A 62 21.47 -10.01 5.92
C ASP A 62 20.96 -10.82 4.72
N ARG A 63 20.09 -11.81 4.98
CA ARG A 63 19.57 -12.67 3.92
C ARG A 63 18.76 -11.86 2.91
N GLU A 64 18.86 -12.23 1.64
CA GLU A 64 18.11 -11.63 0.56
C GLU A 64 16.72 -12.26 0.40
N ILE A 65 15.75 -11.43 0.01
CA ILE A 65 14.48 -11.83 -0.59
C ILE A 65 14.37 -11.15 -1.95
N VAL A 66 13.75 -11.80 -2.92
CA VAL A 66 13.55 -11.25 -4.27
C VAL A 66 12.08 -10.93 -4.45
N ILE A 67 11.80 -9.71 -4.90
CA ILE A 67 10.47 -9.25 -5.29
C ILE A 67 10.55 -8.87 -6.77
N ALA A 68 9.65 -9.44 -7.57
CA ALA A 68 9.51 -9.05 -8.96
C ALA A 68 8.51 -7.91 -9.06
N GLU A 69 8.90 -6.83 -9.73
CA GLU A 69 8.03 -5.74 -10.10
C GLU A 69 7.37 -6.05 -11.45
N GLU A 70 6.05 -5.91 -11.49
CA GLU A 70 5.28 -6.09 -12.72
C GLU A 70 5.36 -4.84 -13.59
N GLU A 71 5.52 -5.02 -14.91
CA GLU A 71 5.44 -3.92 -15.85
C GLU A 71 4.03 -3.33 -15.88
N ARG A 72 3.97 -2.00 -15.88
CA ARG A 72 2.70 -1.29 -16.01
C ARG A 72 2.21 -1.38 -17.45
N LYS A 73 0.94 -1.75 -17.60
CA LYS A 73 0.23 -1.74 -18.86
C LYS A 73 -0.16 -0.31 -19.20
N SER A 74 -0.20 0.04 -20.49
CA SER A 74 -0.79 1.29 -20.96
C SER A 74 -2.30 1.28 -20.73
N LYS A 75 -2.90 2.47 -20.60
CA LYS A 75 -4.35 2.66 -20.42
C LYS A 75 -4.92 1.89 -19.22
N ALA A 76 -4.19 1.86 -18.12
CA ALA A 76 -4.55 1.14 -16.90
C ALA A 76 -4.55 2.06 -15.67
N GLU A 77 -5.26 1.63 -14.63
CA GLU A 77 -5.25 2.28 -13.31
C GLU A 77 -4.59 1.37 -12.27
N TYR A 78 -3.70 1.96 -11.49
CA TYR A 78 -3.01 1.31 -10.37
C TYR A 78 -3.33 2.07 -9.08
N THR A 79 -3.35 1.37 -7.95
CA THR A 79 -3.65 1.99 -6.67
C THR A 79 -2.62 1.64 -5.61
N GLY A 80 -2.39 2.59 -4.71
CA GLY A 80 -1.54 2.45 -3.54
C GLY A 80 -2.10 3.26 -2.38
N THR A 81 -1.28 3.43 -1.36
CA THR A 81 -1.57 4.22 -0.17
C THR A 81 -0.49 5.27 0.03
N ALA A 82 -0.86 6.45 0.50
CA ALA A 82 0.07 7.48 0.98
C ALA A 82 -0.34 7.94 2.38
N PHE A 83 0.61 8.53 3.11
CA PHE A 83 0.32 9.19 4.37
C PHE A 83 1.00 10.55 4.50
N SER A 84 0.32 11.49 5.14
CA SER A 84 0.80 12.85 5.31
C SER A 84 1.86 12.91 6.42
N ILE A 85 2.95 13.65 6.16
CA ILE A 85 4.04 13.87 7.13
C ILE A 85 4.17 15.33 7.55
N ASP A 86 3.42 16.24 6.92
CA ASP A 86 3.33 17.63 7.34
C ASP A 86 2.00 18.30 6.95
N ASN A 87 1.76 19.50 7.48
CA ASN A 87 0.56 20.28 7.19
C ASN A 87 0.64 21.08 5.87
N ASN A 88 1.74 20.99 5.11
CA ASN A 88 1.92 21.73 3.85
C ASN A 88 1.73 20.83 2.62
N GLY A 89 1.30 19.58 2.79
CA GLY A 89 0.95 18.69 1.70
C GLY A 89 2.11 17.81 1.24
N PHE A 90 3.09 17.57 2.11
CA PHE A 90 4.06 16.50 1.91
C PHE A 90 3.51 15.17 2.41
N TRP A 91 3.66 14.15 1.58
CA TRP A 91 3.23 12.79 1.87
C TRP A 91 4.30 11.79 1.46
N ILE A 92 4.23 10.62 2.08
CA ILE A 92 5.06 9.47 1.75
C ILE A 92 4.19 8.37 1.15
N THR A 93 4.74 7.70 0.14
CA THR A 93 4.19 6.48 -0.46
C THR A 93 5.34 5.56 -0.90
N ALA A 94 5.02 4.40 -1.49
CA ALA A 94 6.02 3.51 -2.05
C ALA A 94 6.45 4.00 -3.44
N ARG A 95 7.71 3.77 -3.81
CA ARG A 95 8.24 4.20 -5.11
C ARG A 95 7.54 3.51 -6.26
N HIS A 96 7.27 2.21 -6.16
CA HIS A 96 6.56 1.48 -7.21
C HIS A 96 5.09 1.96 -7.39
N VAL A 97 4.54 2.77 -6.47
CA VAL A 97 3.24 3.42 -6.64
C VAL A 97 3.36 4.65 -7.55
N THR A 98 4.47 5.39 -7.49
CA THR A 98 4.68 6.60 -8.29
C THR A 98 5.37 6.33 -9.62
N ASN A 99 6.21 5.29 -9.69
CA ASN A 99 7.07 5.03 -10.83
C ASN A 99 6.28 4.70 -12.10
N ASN A 100 6.73 5.20 -13.27
CA ASN A 100 6.06 5.00 -14.56
C ASN A 100 4.55 5.32 -14.49
N CYS A 101 4.23 6.50 -13.98
CA CYS A 101 2.87 7.01 -13.89
C CYS A 101 2.72 8.30 -14.68
N ASP A 102 1.70 8.39 -15.53
CA ASP A 102 1.42 9.61 -16.30
C ASP A 102 0.61 10.62 -15.48
N GLN A 103 -0.30 10.13 -14.63
CA GLN A 103 -1.10 10.97 -13.74
C GLN A 103 -1.26 10.35 -12.36
N LEU A 104 -0.78 11.06 -11.33
CA LEU A 104 -0.89 10.69 -9.93
C LEU A 104 -1.92 11.56 -9.20
N LEU A 105 -2.81 10.92 -8.46
CA LEU A 105 -3.91 11.55 -7.74
C LEU A 105 -4.05 10.98 -6.33
N ILE A 106 -4.40 11.82 -5.35
CA ILE A 106 -4.93 11.39 -4.06
C ILE A 106 -6.45 11.30 -4.17
N ALA A 107 -7.02 10.12 -3.95
CA ALA A 107 -8.46 9.92 -3.91
C ALA A 107 -9.04 10.58 -2.64
N ARG A 108 -10.16 11.29 -2.79
CA ARG A 108 -10.86 11.95 -1.69
C ARG A 108 -12.34 11.56 -1.69
N PRO A 109 -12.86 10.98 -0.60
CA PRO A 109 -14.27 10.63 -0.52
C PRO A 109 -15.17 11.85 -0.77
N PHE A 110 -16.14 11.70 -1.67
CA PHE A 110 -17.13 12.74 -2.02
C PHE A 110 -16.55 14.08 -2.52
N GLN A 111 -15.28 14.11 -2.88
CA GLN A 111 -14.58 15.29 -3.38
C GLN A 111 -13.85 14.95 -4.67
N ARG A 112 -13.48 15.97 -5.46
CA ARG A 112 -12.61 15.75 -6.61
C ARG A 112 -11.28 15.14 -6.16
N PRO A 113 -10.66 14.21 -6.89
CA PRO A 113 -9.29 13.78 -6.58
C PRO A 113 -8.33 14.98 -6.52
N LEU A 114 -7.34 14.92 -5.64
CA LEU A 114 -6.32 15.96 -5.50
C LEU A 114 -5.10 15.58 -6.33
N PRO A 115 -4.71 16.38 -7.35
CA PRO A 115 -3.52 16.09 -8.12
C PRO A 115 -2.24 16.13 -7.28
N ILE A 116 -1.29 15.26 -7.61
CA ILE A 116 0.07 15.31 -7.10
C ILE A 116 0.88 16.23 -8.02
N GLU A 117 1.46 17.27 -7.44
CA GLU A 117 2.15 18.36 -8.13
C GLU A 117 3.67 18.15 -8.20
N GLY A 118 4.20 17.27 -7.35
CA GLY A 118 5.62 16.94 -7.32
C GLY A 118 5.84 15.54 -6.79
N VAL A 119 6.86 14.88 -7.33
CA VAL A 119 7.30 13.53 -6.95
C VAL A 119 8.82 13.53 -6.83
N ALA A 120 9.31 12.97 -5.73
CA ALA A 120 10.71 12.72 -5.48
C ALA A 120 10.88 11.25 -5.07
N GLU A 121 11.41 10.44 -5.97
CA GLU A 121 11.64 9.01 -5.74
C GLU A 121 13.02 8.76 -5.11
N HIS A 122 13.08 7.87 -4.12
CA HIS A 122 14.37 7.48 -3.54
C HIS A 122 15.12 6.54 -4.50
N ILE A 123 16.42 6.80 -4.70
CA ILE A 123 17.21 6.09 -5.72
C ILE A 123 17.44 4.62 -5.36
N GLY A 124 17.55 4.31 -4.07
CA GLY A 124 17.94 2.99 -3.55
C GLY A 124 16.92 2.31 -2.66
N SER A 125 15.72 2.87 -2.51
CA SER A 125 14.66 2.29 -1.67
C SER A 125 13.29 2.52 -2.29
N ASP A 126 12.31 1.70 -1.89
CA ASP A 126 10.94 1.77 -2.37
C ASP A 126 10.11 2.85 -1.65
N VAL A 127 10.61 4.09 -1.65
CA VAL A 127 9.98 5.23 -0.99
C VAL A 127 9.94 6.42 -1.96
N SER A 128 8.79 7.09 -1.99
CA SER A 128 8.61 8.35 -2.70
C SER A 128 8.01 9.40 -1.78
N LEU A 129 8.53 10.63 -1.89
CA LEU A 129 7.96 11.84 -1.33
C LEU A 129 7.11 12.50 -2.42
N ILE A 130 5.86 12.82 -2.10
CA ILE A 130 4.94 13.49 -3.02
C ILE A 130 4.40 14.77 -2.41
N LYS A 131 4.05 15.73 -3.28
CA LYS A 131 3.53 17.05 -2.91
C LYS A 131 2.15 17.29 -3.50
N THR A 132 1.25 17.83 -2.69
CA THR A 132 -0.07 18.34 -3.11
C THR A 132 -0.20 19.82 -2.78
N SER A 133 -1.14 20.55 -3.41
CA SER A 133 -1.39 21.97 -3.13
C SER A 133 -1.87 22.26 -1.71
N ARG A 134 -2.42 21.24 -1.03
CA ARG A 134 -2.97 21.35 0.33
C ARG A 134 -2.43 20.23 1.21
N GLY A 135 -2.18 20.54 2.48
CA GLY A 135 -1.85 19.55 3.51
C GLY A 135 -3.03 19.06 4.34
N TYR A 136 -2.76 17.98 5.05
CA TYR A 136 -3.70 17.24 5.89
C TYR A 136 -3.01 16.94 7.24
N PRO A 137 -3.77 16.54 8.27
CA PRO A 137 -3.19 16.17 9.56
C PRO A 137 -2.08 15.12 9.40
N PRO A 138 -0.85 15.38 9.85
CA PRO A 138 0.28 14.49 9.61
C PRO A 138 0.44 13.43 10.71
N LEU A 139 1.23 12.41 10.39
CA LEU A 139 1.75 11.44 11.34
C LEU A 139 3.17 11.79 11.78
N ASP A 140 3.49 11.47 13.04
CA ASP A 140 4.86 11.57 13.55
C ASP A 140 5.69 10.41 13.02
N VAL A 141 6.95 10.66 12.68
CA VAL A 141 7.85 9.62 12.20
C VAL A 141 8.88 9.33 13.29
N ASP A 142 8.93 8.08 13.73
CA ASP A 142 9.94 7.62 14.66
C ASP A 142 11.16 7.10 13.89
N TYR A 143 12.26 7.85 13.98
CA TYR A 143 13.52 7.52 13.34
C TYR A 143 14.45 6.65 14.22
N ASN A 144 14.01 6.28 15.43
CA ASN A 144 14.79 5.38 16.27
C ASN A 144 14.84 3.96 15.70
N LEU A 145 15.88 3.22 16.08
CA LEU A 145 15.97 1.82 15.72
C LEU A 145 14.84 1.03 16.40
N PRO A 146 14.07 0.24 15.65
CA PRO A 146 12.94 -0.46 16.23
C PRO A 146 13.36 -1.63 17.10
N ILE A 147 12.48 -2.02 18.02
CA ILE A 147 12.73 -3.11 18.95
C ILE A 147 12.13 -4.40 18.38
N PHE A 148 12.88 -5.49 18.45
CA PHE A 148 12.37 -6.80 18.07
C PHE A 148 11.08 -7.14 18.81
N ASN A 149 10.13 -7.78 18.11
CA ASN A 149 8.79 -8.10 18.60
C ASN A 149 7.91 -6.90 18.99
N GLN A 150 8.29 -5.67 18.59
CA GLN A 150 7.39 -4.52 18.69
C GLN A 150 6.13 -4.74 17.84
N GLU A 151 5.05 -4.11 18.26
CA GLU A 151 3.77 -4.10 17.54
C GLU A 151 3.85 -3.16 16.34
N GLY A 152 3.22 -3.58 15.23
CA GLY A 152 3.07 -2.79 14.02
C GLY A 152 1.62 -2.79 13.56
N PHE A 153 1.08 -1.60 13.30
CA PHE A 153 -0.27 -1.38 12.79
C PHE A 153 -0.19 -0.74 11.41
N HIS A 154 -0.46 -1.53 10.38
CA HIS A 154 -0.38 -1.11 8.99
C HIS A 154 -1.74 -0.58 8.55
N TYR A 155 -1.76 0.56 7.87
CA TYR A 155 -3.00 1.18 7.38
C TYR A 155 -2.91 1.47 5.89
N GLY A 156 -4.01 1.24 5.17
CA GLY A 156 -4.08 1.64 3.78
C GLY A 156 -5.32 1.12 3.07
N PHE A 157 -5.15 0.89 1.77
CA PHE A 157 -6.23 0.54 0.85
C PHE A 157 -5.94 -0.79 0.11
N PRO A 158 -5.81 -1.93 0.81
CA PRO A 158 -5.71 -3.22 0.14
C PRO A 158 -6.89 -3.43 -0.81
N ARG A 159 -6.59 -3.71 -2.08
CA ARG A 159 -7.52 -3.83 -3.21
C ARG A 159 -8.42 -2.62 -3.39
N GLY A 160 -7.90 -1.44 -3.05
CA GLY A 160 -8.60 -0.17 -3.12
C GLY A 160 -9.73 -0.01 -2.11
N LYS A 161 -9.76 -0.81 -1.04
CA LYS A 161 -10.73 -0.70 0.05
C LYS A 161 -10.03 -0.44 1.37
N PRO A 162 -10.64 0.33 2.29
CA PRO A 162 -10.12 0.52 3.64
C PRO A 162 -9.70 -0.80 4.30
N GLY A 163 -8.47 -0.86 4.77
CA GLY A 163 -7.95 -2.04 5.45
C GLY A 163 -6.87 -1.71 6.47
N ALA A 164 -6.62 -2.67 7.35
CA ALA A 164 -5.60 -2.59 8.37
C ALA A 164 -4.99 -3.97 8.67
N VAL A 165 -3.73 -4.00 9.07
CA VAL A 165 -3.03 -5.22 9.50
C VAL A 165 -2.35 -4.96 10.84
N TYR A 166 -2.49 -5.88 11.78
CA TYR A 166 -1.68 -5.93 13.00
C TYR A 166 -0.60 -7.00 12.84
N SER A 167 0.63 -6.64 13.18
CA SER A 167 1.82 -7.49 13.02
C SER A 167 2.82 -7.32 14.17
N ARG A 168 3.83 -8.19 14.18
CA ARG A 168 4.99 -8.13 15.08
C ARG A 168 6.27 -8.05 14.27
N LEU A 169 7.20 -7.18 14.67
CA LEU A 169 8.49 -7.08 14.02
C LEU A 169 9.35 -8.33 14.34
N ILE A 170 9.82 -9.04 13.32
CA ILE A 170 10.56 -10.30 13.50
C ILE A 170 11.98 -10.26 12.92
N GLY A 171 12.43 -9.13 12.39
CA GLY A 171 13.77 -9.04 11.82
C GLY A 171 13.90 -7.98 10.74
N ARG A 172 15.00 -8.11 9.99
CA ARG A 172 15.26 -7.39 8.76
C ARG A 172 15.83 -8.31 7.68
N ARG A 173 15.74 -7.88 6.42
CA ARG A 173 16.27 -8.57 5.24
C ARG A 173 16.78 -7.54 4.24
N ILE A 174 17.56 -8.00 3.26
CA ILE A 174 17.78 -7.24 2.03
C ILE A 174 16.66 -7.62 1.07
N MET A 175 15.88 -6.65 0.61
CA MET A 175 14.93 -6.83 -0.48
C MET A 175 15.60 -6.45 -1.79
N LYS A 176 15.64 -7.39 -2.74
CA LYS A 176 16.09 -7.17 -4.10
C LYS A 176 14.88 -7.07 -5.02
N THR A 177 14.62 -5.88 -5.53
CA THR A 177 13.60 -5.66 -6.56
C THR A 177 14.20 -5.94 -7.93
N ILE A 178 13.48 -6.68 -8.77
CA ILE A 178 13.86 -7.01 -10.15
C ILE A 178 12.69 -6.72 -11.11
N GLY A 179 12.99 -6.50 -12.39
CA GLY A 179 11.99 -6.22 -13.43
C GLY A 179 12.18 -4.81 -14.00
N ALA A 180 11.11 -4.01 -13.98
CA ALA A 180 11.13 -2.63 -14.47
C ALA A 180 12.17 -1.76 -13.74
N ASN A 181 12.34 -1.96 -12.43
CA ASN A 181 13.43 -1.39 -11.64
C ASN A 181 14.34 -2.48 -11.06
N ASN A 182 15.59 -2.10 -10.78
CA ASN A 182 16.57 -2.97 -10.14
C ASN A 182 17.30 -2.22 -9.03
N TYR A 183 17.01 -2.56 -7.78
CA TYR A 183 17.69 -2.00 -6.63
C TYR A 183 17.63 -2.98 -5.44
N LYS A 184 18.46 -2.70 -4.43
CA LYS A 184 18.47 -3.44 -3.17
C LYS A 184 18.30 -2.47 -2.03
N GLU A 185 17.42 -2.79 -1.10
CA GLU A 185 17.23 -2.02 0.12
C GLU A 185 17.17 -2.91 1.35
N THR A 186 17.51 -2.36 2.51
CA THR A 186 17.20 -3.00 3.78
C THR A 186 15.72 -2.80 4.10
N VAL A 187 15.01 -3.88 4.42
CA VAL A 187 13.62 -3.85 4.85
C VAL A 187 13.44 -4.49 6.22
N HIS A 188 12.49 -3.97 6.99
CA HIS A 188 11.98 -4.67 8.17
C HIS A 188 11.00 -5.77 7.77
N VAL A 189 11.03 -6.88 8.52
CA VAL A 189 10.14 -8.02 8.31
C VAL A 189 9.15 -8.11 9.46
N TRP A 190 7.87 -8.09 9.12
CA TRP A 190 6.76 -8.13 10.05
C TRP A 190 6.01 -9.45 9.88
N ALA A 191 5.71 -10.13 10.98
CA ALA A 191 4.83 -11.29 11.02
C ALA A 191 3.40 -10.82 11.28
N GLU A 192 2.52 -11.03 10.31
CA GLU A 192 1.11 -10.64 10.39
C GLU A 192 0.39 -11.52 11.42
N LYS A 193 -0.43 -10.88 12.26
CA LYS A 193 -1.20 -11.51 13.34
C LYS A 193 -2.70 -11.41 13.10
N LYS A 194 -3.18 -10.28 12.60
CA LYS A 194 -4.61 -10.02 12.34
C LYS A 194 -4.77 -9.07 11.16
N ARG A 195 -5.80 -9.31 10.34
CA ARG A 195 -6.18 -8.45 9.21
C ARG A 195 -7.62 -7.98 9.38
N ILE A 196 -7.89 -6.73 9.00
CA ILE A 196 -9.22 -6.15 8.95
C ILE A 196 -9.44 -5.53 7.56
N PRO A 197 -10.48 -5.94 6.81
CA PRO A 197 -11.32 -7.11 7.07
C PRO A 197 -10.50 -8.41 7.06
N ASN A 198 -10.99 -9.43 7.76
CA ASN A 198 -10.32 -10.74 7.76
C ASN A 198 -10.38 -11.32 6.34
N SER A 199 -9.22 -11.49 5.71
CA SER A 199 -9.13 -12.05 4.37
C SER A 199 -7.79 -12.72 4.13
N ASN A 200 -7.85 -13.80 3.37
CA ASN A 200 -6.71 -14.57 2.88
C ASN A 200 -6.20 -14.04 1.52
N GLU A 201 -6.71 -12.89 1.10
CA GLU A 201 -6.43 -12.30 -0.21
C GLU A 201 -5.15 -11.45 -0.19
N SER A 202 -4.77 -10.97 -1.38
CA SER A 202 -3.68 -10.04 -1.57
C SER A 202 -3.87 -8.73 -0.79
N LEU A 203 -2.77 -8.24 -0.23
CA LEU A 203 -2.68 -6.90 0.36
C LEU A 203 -2.33 -5.82 -0.67
N GLY A 204 -2.23 -6.17 -1.96
CA GLY A 204 -1.92 -5.21 -3.02
C GLY A 204 -2.78 -3.95 -2.92
N GLY A 205 -2.19 -2.76 -3.02
CA GLY A 205 -2.83 -1.47 -2.74
C GLY A 205 -2.57 -0.90 -1.34
N ILE A 206 -2.12 -1.71 -0.37
CA ILE A 206 -1.62 -1.21 0.93
C ILE A 206 -0.24 -0.54 0.80
N SER A 207 0.49 -0.82 -0.30
CA SER A 207 1.83 -0.29 -0.55
C SER A 207 1.89 1.22 -0.41
N GLY A 208 2.91 1.70 0.29
CA GLY A 208 3.10 3.10 0.68
C GLY A 208 2.38 3.51 1.97
N GLY A 209 1.52 2.65 2.52
CA GLY A 209 0.84 2.90 3.78
C GLY A 209 1.77 2.89 5.00
N PRO A 210 1.43 3.66 6.05
CA PRO A 210 2.26 3.73 7.25
C PRO A 210 2.11 2.48 8.09
N ILE A 211 3.17 2.15 8.83
CA ILE A 211 3.16 1.19 9.93
C ILE A 211 3.36 1.97 11.22
N LEU A 212 2.36 1.98 12.09
CA LEU A 212 2.42 2.66 13.38
C LEU A 212 2.89 1.71 14.48
N ASN A 213 3.69 2.22 15.42
CA ASN A 213 3.93 1.55 16.70
C ASN A 213 2.76 1.80 17.68
N LYS A 214 2.83 1.23 18.89
CA LYS A 214 1.80 1.42 19.94
C LYS A 214 1.58 2.88 20.35
N ASP A 215 2.57 3.74 20.14
CA ASP A 215 2.52 5.17 20.48
C ASP A 215 1.96 5.99 19.30
N GLY A 216 1.57 5.33 18.20
CA GLY A 216 0.99 5.96 17.01
C GLY A 216 2.00 6.61 16.06
N LYS A 217 3.30 6.37 16.26
CA LYS A 217 4.36 6.90 15.40
C LYS A 217 4.69 5.96 14.26
N VAL A 218 5.00 6.51 13.09
CA VAL A 218 5.41 5.76 11.91
C VAL A 218 6.78 5.15 12.15
N VAL A 219 6.86 3.82 12.10
CA VAL A 219 8.08 3.01 12.24
C VAL A 219 8.44 2.24 10.97
N GLY A 220 7.67 2.44 9.89
CA GLY A 220 7.96 1.87 8.58
C GLY A 220 6.93 2.26 7.51
N ILE A 221 7.32 2.06 6.26
CA ILE A 221 6.47 2.25 5.07
C ILE A 221 6.21 0.86 4.49
N HIS A 222 4.96 0.40 4.42
CA HIS A 222 4.66 -0.92 3.87
C HIS A 222 4.98 -0.94 2.37
N VAL A 223 5.82 -1.87 1.90
CA VAL A 223 6.24 -1.92 0.48
C VAL A 223 5.96 -3.25 -0.21
N ALA A 224 5.92 -4.35 0.53
CA ALA A 224 5.65 -5.67 -0.04
C ALA A 224 5.05 -6.62 1.00
N GLY A 225 4.47 -7.72 0.52
CA GLY A 225 3.96 -8.79 1.36
C GLY A 225 4.18 -10.18 0.76
N SER A 226 4.28 -11.18 1.63
CA SER A 226 4.27 -12.60 1.29
C SER A 226 3.05 -13.23 1.96
N LEU A 227 1.94 -13.30 1.23
CA LEU A 227 0.70 -13.94 1.69
C LEU A 227 0.96 -15.35 2.23
N ARG A 228 1.73 -16.12 1.45
CA ARG A 228 2.11 -17.50 1.77
C ARG A 228 2.75 -17.67 3.14
N ARG A 229 3.47 -16.66 3.64
CA ARG A 229 4.21 -16.74 4.91
C ARG A 229 3.60 -15.87 6.00
N GLY A 230 2.49 -15.18 5.73
CA GLY A 230 1.91 -14.17 6.62
C GLY A 230 2.95 -13.11 7.00
N ARG A 231 3.70 -12.60 6.01
CA ARG A 231 4.76 -11.61 6.24
C ARG A 231 4.50 -10.34 5.45
N SER A 232 4.73 -9.20 6.08
CA SER A 232 4.81 -7.90 5.44
C SER A 232 6.25 -7.38 5.52
N PHE A 233 6.64 -6.57 4.54
CA PHE A 233 7.94 -5.95 4.44
C PHE A 233 7.79 -4.44 4.39
N SER A 234 8.66 -3.73 5.09
CA SER A 234 8.62 -2.28 5.11
C SER A 234 9.97 -1.64 4.83
N SER A 235 9.95 -0.56 4.06
CA SER A 235 11.10 0.33 3.97
C SER A 235 11.32 1.07 5.29
N LEU A 236 12.52 1.61 5.47
CA LEU A 236 12.96 2.23 6.72
C LEU A 236 12.49 3.69 6.82
N PRO A 237 12.11 4.17 8.01
CA PRO A 237 11.84 5.59 8.23
C PRO A 237 12.99 6.50 7.82
N SER A 238 14.24 6.07 7.97
CA SER A 238 15.42 6.86 7.56
C SER A 238 15.40 7.30 6.10
N ASN A 239 14.79 6.51 5.20
CA ASN A 239 14.68 6.83 3.78
C ASN A 239 13.78 8.06 3.53
N ILE A 240 12.90 8.41 4.49
CA ILE A 240 12.14 9.67 4.47
C ILE A 240 13.09 10.84 4.73
N ASN A 241 13.94 10.75 5.76
CA ASN A 241 14.94 11.79 6.05
C ASN A 241 15.92 11.98 4.89
N ASP A 242 16.34 10.89 4.24
CA ASP A 242 17.23 10.98 3.07
C ASP A 242 16.60 11.81 1.94
N LEU A 243 15.31 11.61 1.67
CA LEU A 243 14.56 12.43 0.71
C LEU A 243 14.44 13.89 1.18
N LEU A 244 14.01 14.13 2.41
CA LEU A 244 13.84 15.49 2.94
C LEU A 244 15.16 16.28 2.88
N ASN A 245 16.26 15.68 3.30
CA ASN A 245 17.59 16.28 3.28
C ASN A 245 18.07 16.54 1.85
N LYS A 246 17.92 15.57 0.94
CA LYS A 246 18.34 15.71 -0.47
C LYS A 246 17.67 16.91 -1.16
N TYR A 247 16.43 17.20 -0.80
CA TYR A 247 15.66 18.30 -1.40
C TYR A 247 15.56 19.55 -0.49
N ASN A 248 16.31 19.60 0.62
CA ASN A 248 16.29 20.70 1.59
C ASN A 248 14.88 21.07 2.10
N ILE A 249 14.07 20.06 2.38
CA ILE A 249 12.69 20.22 2.84
C ILE A 249 12.63 20.16 4.36
N ASN A 250 12.15 21.24 4.98
CA ASN A 250 11.87 21.29 6.40
C ASN A 250 10.37 21.06 6.65
N ILE A 251 10.03 20.00 7.38
CA ILE A 251 8.64 19.68 7.76
C ILE A 251 8.27 20.29 9.11
N ASN A 252 6.99 20.66 9.28
CA ASN A 252 6.44 21.11 10.55
C ASN A 252 5.20 20.27 10.92
N PRO A 253 5.38 19.15 11.64
CA PRO A 253 4.28 18.23 11.96
C PRO A 253 3.37 18.73 13.09
N ALA A 254 3.79 19.73 13.88
CA ALA A 254 3.26 19.94 15.24
C ALA A 254 1.85 20.52 15.34
N PHE A 255 1.30 21.16 14.30
CA PHE A 255 0.11 22.00 14.49
C PHE A 255 -1.22 21.22 14.62
N LYS A 256 -1.30 19.97 14.12
CA LYS A 256 -2.53 19.14 14.08
C LYS A 256 -2.25 17.64 13.93
N MET A 257 -1.48 17.05 14.83
CA MET A 257 -1.25 15.60 14.76
C MET A 257 -2.54 14.83 15.04
N VAL A 258 -2.77 13.72 14.32
CA VAL A 258 -3.91 12.86 14.58
C VAL A 258 -3.75 12.21 15.96
N ASN A 259 -4.81 12.27 16.77
CA ASN A 259 -4.83 11.54 18.02
C ASN A 259 -5.01 10.03 17.77
N THR A 260 -3.98 9.27 18.10
CA THR A 260 -3.88 7.81 18.02
C THR A 260 -3.85 7.13 19.39
N ALA A 261 -4.24 7.81 20.48
CA ALA A 261 -4.14 7.30 21.84
C ALA A 261 -4.95 6.01 22.11
N GLU A 262 -5.94 5.71 21.28
CA GLU A 262 -6.76 4.50 21.36
C GLU A 262 -6.13 3.28 20.66
N LEU A 263 -4.93 3.43 20.09
CA LEU A 263 -4.29 2.38 19.29
C LEU A 263 -3.96 1.15 20.13
N ASN A 264 -4.67 0.06 19.85
CA ASN A 264 -4.49 -1.22 20.51
C ASN A 264 -4.84 -2.39 19.58
N THR A 265 -4.48 -3.62 19.94
CA THR A 265 -4.63 -4.81 19.09
C THR A 265 -6.08 -5.23 18.82
N SER A 266 -7.02 -4.80 19.66
CA SER A 266 -8.44 -5.09 19.52
C SER A 266 -9.10 -4.13 18.52
N ASP A 267 -8.85 -2.83 18.67
CA ASP A 267 -9.62 -1.75 18.02
C ASP A 267 -8.83 -0.90 17.02
N PHE A 268 -7.61 -1.32 16.66
CA PHE A 268 -6.74 -0.58 15.71
C PHE A 268 -7.42 -0.21 14.38
N SER A 269 -8.46 -0.93 13.95
CA SER A 269 -9.23 -0.58 12.74
C SER A 269 -9.95 0.77 12.85
N ASN A 270 -10.41 1.15 14.04
CA ASN A 270 -11.09 2.42 14.26
C ASN A 270 -10.13 3.60 14.07
N VAL A 271 -8.90 3.48 14.60
CA VAL A 271 -7.81 4.43 14.34
C VAL A 271 -7.55 4.51 12.83
N GLY A 272 -7.50 3.37 12.13
CA GLY A 272 -7.35 3.35 10.69
C GLY A 272 -8.46 4.09 9.93
N ASN A 273 -9.71 3.95 10.37
CA ASN A 273 -10.84 4.66 9.77
C ASN A 273 -10.70 6.17 9.97
N LYS A 274 -10.41 6.61 11.19
CA LYS A 274 -10.14 8.02 11.49
C LYS A 274 -9.02 8.61 10.63
N LEU A 275 -7.90 7.89 10.50
CA LEU A 275 -6.78 8.31 9.65
C LEU A 275 -7.20 8.50 8.18
N ARG A 276 -8.13 7.68 7.67
CA ARG A 276 -8.63 7.80 6.29
C ARG A 276 -9.67 8.91 6.15
N ASP A 277 -10.54 9.07 7.14
CA ASP A 277 -11.58 10.09 7.17
C ASP A 277 -10.96 11.51 7.24
N GLU A 278 -9.87 11.65 8.01
CA GLU A 278 -9.10 12.89 8.11
C GLU A 278 -8.12 13.10 6.93
N LEU A 279 -8.06 12.15 5.99
CA LEU A 279 -7.10 12.13 4.87
C LEU A 279 -5.64 12.21 5.35
N THR A 280 -5.34 11.69 6.54
CA THR A 280 -3.97 11.46 7.00
C THR A 280 -3.36 10.26 6.29
N VAL A 281 -4.17 9.24 6.02
CA VAL A 281 -3.83 8.09 5.18
C VAL A 281 -4.82 8.07 4.01
N ALA A 282 -4.33 8.17 2.79
CA ALA A 282 -5.18 8.30 1.61
C ALA A 282 -4.79 7.32 0.51
N GLN A 283 -5.76 6.99 -0.36
CA GLN A 283 -5.49 6.13 -1.50
C GLN A 283 -4.83 6.98 -2.59
N VAL A 284 -3.73 6.47 -3.13
CA VAL A 284 -3.09 7.03 -4.33
C VAL A 284 -3.62 6.27 -5.53
N VAL A 285 -3.98 7.00 -6.59
CA VAL A 285 -4.36 6.45 -7.88
C VAL A 285 -3.32 6.90 -8.89
N CYS A 286 -2.76 5.93 -9.60
CA CYS A 286 -1.95 6.17 -10.78
C CYS A 286 -2.74 5.79 -12.03
N ARG A 287 -2.65 6.62 -13.08
CA ARG A 287 -3.14 6.32 -14.41
C ARG A 287 -1.99 6.31 -15.41
N THR A 288 -2.05 5.35 -16.33
CA THR A 288 -1.18 5.27 -17.51
C THR A 288 -2.02 5.52 -18.77
N TYR A 289 -1.45 6.14 -19.80
CA TYR A 289 -2.13 6.48 -21.06
C TYR A 289 -1.65 5.67 -22.28
#